data_AF-A0ABD5SX36-F1
#
_entry.id   AF-A0ABD5SX36-F1
#
_cell.length_a   1.000
_cell.length_b   1.000
_cell.length_c   1.000
_cell.angle_alpha   90.00
_cell.angle_beta   90.00
_cell.angle_gamma   90.00
#
_symmetry.space_group_name_H-M   'P 1'
#
loop_
_entity.id
_entity.type
_entity.pdbx_description
1 polymer ?
#
loop_
_entity_poly.entity_id
_entity_poly.type
_entity_poly.pdbx_seq_one_letter_code
_entity_poly.pdbx_strand_id
1 'polypeptide(L)'
;MGESYYEILEIDPGATRAEIESSYRERVLETHPDHSDDPDAAKRFQRVTTAKSVLTDGTERARYDRLGHDAYVSLARGPTGGERSSGGDDANSAAASSGAHAGGSAA
;
A
#
# COMPACT_ATOMS: atom_id res chain seq x y z
N MET A 1 -6.01 -17.52 -5.56
CA MET A 1 -6.46 -16.18 -5.97
C MET A 1 -6.44 -15.35 -4.71
N GLY A 2 -5.62 -14.31 -4.62
CA GLY A 2 -5.56 -13.47 -3.42
C GLY A 2 -6.89 -12.72 -3.26
N GLU A 3 -7.44 -12.72 -2.04
CA GLU A 3 -8.64 -11.95 -1.69
C GLU A 3 -8.39 -10.47 -1.97
N SER A 4 -9.16 -9.90 -2.89
CA SER A 4 -9.09 -8.47 -3.21
C SER A 4 -9.48 -7.60 -2.00
N TYR A 5 -9.09 -6.32 -1.99
CA TYR A 5 -9.54 -5.38 -0.94
C TYR A 5 -11.07 -5.23 -0.88
N TYR A 6 -11.76 -5.46 -2.00
CA TYR A 6 -13.21 -5.51 -2.07
C TYR A 6 -13.76 -6.73 -1.34
N GLU A 7 -13.15 -7.91 -1.53
CA GLU A 7 -13.52 -9.14 -0.81
C GLU A 7 -13.19 -9.05 0.68
N ILE A 8 -12.06 -8.44 1.06
CA ILE A 8 -11.67 -8.25 2.47
C ILE A 8 -12.70 -7.39 3.22
N LEU A 9 -13.27 -6.40 2.55
CA LEU A 9 -14.35 -5.57 3.07
C LEU A 9 -15.74 -6.12 2.71
N GLU A 10 -15.86 -7.25 2.04
CA GLU A 10 -17.14 -7.81 1.57
C GLU A 10 -18.05 -6.78 0.87
N ILE A 11 -17.46 -5.92 0.04
CA ILE A 11 -18.18 -4.87 -0.70
C ILE A 11 -18.05 -5.06 -2.20
N ASP A 12 -18.98 -4.47 -2.93
CA ASP A 12 -18.90 -4.40 -4.38
C ASP A 12 -17.75 -3.49 -4.86
N PRO A 13 -17.14 -3.80 -6.02
CA PRO A 13 -16.15 -2.93 -6.65
C PRO A 13 -16.73 -1.57 -7.10
N GLY A 14 -18.06 -1.44 -7.14
CA GLY A 14 -18.78 -0.18 -7.35
C GLY A 14 -19.10 0.60 -6.07
N ALA A 15 -18.73 0.07 -4.89
CA ALA A 15 -19.09 0.67 -3.61
C ALA A 15 -18.57 2.10 -3.45
N THR A 16 -19.41 2.92 -2.87
CA THR A 16 -19.12 4.31 -2.52
C THR A 16 -18.21 4.37 -1.29
N ARG A 17 -17.58 5.53 -1.09
CA ARG A 17 -16.76 5.78 0.10
C ARG A 17 -17.52 5.56 1.41
N ALA A 18 -18.80 5.90 1.45
CA ALA A 18 -19.63 5.70 2.65
C ALA A 18 -19.81 4.21 2.97
N GLU A 19 -20.03 3.37 1.95
CA GLU A 19 -20.15 1.92 2.11
C GLU A 19 -18.83 1.28 2.56
N ILE A 20 -17.71 1.73 1.98
CA ILE A 20 -16.35 1.31 2.40
C ILE A 20 -16.12 1.63 3.88
N GLU A 21 -16.48 2.83 4.33
CA GLU A 21 -16.30 3.25 5.72
C GLU A 21 -17.25 2.52 6.68
N SER A 22 -18.46 2.15 6.24
CA SER A 22 -19.40 1.34 7.03
C SER A 22 -18.85 -0.06 7.25
N SER A 23 -18.55 -0.78 6.16
CA SER A 23 -18.04 -2.15 6.24
C SER A 23 -16.72 -2.24 7.01
N TYR A 24 -15.82 -1.25 6.83
CA TYR A 24 -14.59 -1.17 7.61
C TYR A 24 -14.84 -1.24 9.12
N ARG A 25 -15.86 -0.53 9.62
CA ARG A 25 -16.19 -0.53 11.05
C ARG A 25 -16.66 -1.91 11.51
N GLU A 26 -17.49 -2.56 10.71
CA GLU A 26 -18.01 -3.91 10.99
C GLU A 26 -16.87 -4.93 11.04
N ARG A 27 -16.00 -4.94 10.03
CA ARG A 27 -14.82 -5.83 9.97
C ARG A 27 -13.82 -5.61 11.11
N VAL A 28 -13.60 -4.37 11.53
CA VAL A 28 -12.70 -4.07 12.65
C VAL A 28 -13.23 -4.65 13.95
N LEU A 29 -14.55 -4.58 14.18
CA LEU A 29 -15.19 -5.16 15.37
C LEU A 29 -15.06 -6.69 15.39
N GLU A 30 -15.23 -7.34 14.23
CA GLU A 30 -15.11 -8.80 14.09
C GLU A 30 -13.66 -9.29 14.21
N THR A 31 -12.69 -8.44 13.86
CA THR A 31 -11.26 -8.78 13.93
C THR A 31 -10.63 -8.38 15.27
N HIS A 32 -11.41 -7.88 16.23
CA HIS A 32 -10.88 -7.44 17.51
C HIS A 32 -10.38 -8.64 18.33
N PRO A 33 -9.15 -8.60 18.90
CA PRO A 33 -8.58 -9.72 19.65
C PRO A 33 -9.35 -10.08 20.92
N ASP A 34 -10.23 -9.18 21.40
CA ASP A 34 -11.14 -9.45 22.53
C ASP A 34 -12.35 -10.31 22.11
N HIS A 35 -12.67 -10.36 20.82
CA HIS A 35 -13.76 -11.17 20.25
C HIS A 35 -13.25 -12.40 19.49
N SER A 36 -11.95 -12.46 19.15
CA SER A 36 -11.39 -13.52 18.33
C SER A 36 -9.97 -13.90 18.80
N ASP A 37 -9.80 -15.14 19.26
CA ASP A 37 -8.50 -15.74 19.64
C ASP A 37 -7.66 -16.18 18.42
N ASP A 38 -7.99 -15.68 17.23
CA ASP A 38 -7.39 -16.11 15.99
C ASP A 38 -5.98 -15.49 15.84
N PRO A 39 -4.91 -16.28 15.67
CA PRO A 39 -3.54 -15.77 15.57
C PRO A 39 -3.33 -14.87 14.34
N ASP A 40 -4.24 -14.94 13.36
CA ASP A 40 -4.24 -14.10 12.18
C ASP A 40 -5.12 -12.85 12.30
N ALA A 41 -5.76 -12.59 13.45
CA ALA A 41 -6.55 -11.39 13.70
C ALA A 41 -5.74 -10.11 13.41
N ALA A 42 -4.50 -10.02 13.90
CA ALA A 42 -3.63 -8.88 13.61
C ALA A 42 -3.37 -8.68 12.11
N LYS A 43 -3.19 -9.76 11.35
CA LYS A 43 -2.98 -9.69 9.89
C LYS A 43 -4.26 -9.32 9.15
N ARG A 44 -5.42 -9.81 9.60
CA ARG A 44 -6.72 -9.46 9.03
C ARG A 44 -7.03 -7.98 9.29
N PHE A 45 -6.79 -7.49 10.51
CA PHE A 45 -6.99 -6.10 10.88
C PHE A 45 -6.14 -5.19 10.00
N GLN A 46 -4.85 -5.51 9.85
CA GLN A 46 -3.96 -4.75 8.98
C GLN A 46 -4.44 -4.73 7.53
N ARG A 47 -4.92 -5.88 7.00
CA ARG A 47 -5.51 -5.96 5.65
C ARG A 47 -6.75 -5.08 5.51
N VAL A 48 -7.66 -5.10 6.48
CA VAL A 48 -8.89 -4.28 6.52
C VAL A 48 -8.56 -2.78 6.55
N THR A 49 -7.58 -2.37 7.37
CA THR A 49 -7.12 -0.98 7.44
C THR A 49 -6.46 -0.52 6.14
N THR A 50 -5.63 -1.36 5.53
CA THR A 50 -5.01 -1.07 4.23
C THR A 50 -6.08 -0.99 3.13
N ALA A 51 -7.02 -1.94 3.07
CA ALA A 51 -8.12 -1.94 2.12
C ALA A 51 -8.90 -0.62 2.16
N LYS A 52 -9.30 -0.17 3.35
CA LYS A 52 -9.99 1.11 3.52
C LYS A 52 -9.14 2.28 3.01
N SER A 53 -7.85 2.33 3.36
CA SER A 53 -7.00 3.45 2.95
C SER A 53 -6.83 3.53 1.43
N VAL A 54 -6.66 2.37 0.77
CA VAL A 54 -6.49 2.29 -0.69
C VAL A 54 -7.78 2.60 -1.42
N LEU A 55 -8.91 2.05 -0.98
CA LEU A 55 -10.19 2.19 -1.68
C LEU A 55 -10.85 3.56 -1.47
N THR A 56 -10.50 4.27 -0.39
CA THR A 56 -11.01 5.63 -0.13
C THR A 56 -10.19 6.73 -0.81
N ASP A 57 -8.95 6.44 -1.23
CA ASP A 57 -8.12 7.36 -2.00
C ASP A 57 -8.25 7.04 -3.50
N GLY A 58 -8.70 8.02 -4.28
CA GLY A 58 -8.93 7.82 -5.72
C GLY A 58 -7.67 7.47 -6.51
N THR A 59 -6.51 7.96 -6.09
CA THR A 59 -5.22 7.70 -6.73
C THR A 59 -4.74 6.29 -6.40
N GLU A 60 -4.80 5.91 -5.12
CA GLU A 60 -4.42 4.56 -4.67
C GLU A 60 -5.36 3.50 -5.24
N ARG A 61 -6.68 3.76 -5.27
CA ARG A 61 -7.66 2.87 -5.89
C ARG A 61 -7.38 2.66 -7.37
N ALA A 62 -7.14 3.74 -8.13
CA ALA A 62 -6.79 3.62 -9.55
C ALA A 62 -5.48 2.85 -9.77
N ARG A 63 -4.50 3.02 -8.86
CA ARG A 63 -3.25 2.26 -8.89
C ARG A 63 -3.47 0.78 -8.59
N TYR A 64 -4.28 0.48 -7.58
CA TYR A 64 -4.66 -0.87 -7.20
C TYR A 64 -5.41 -1.59 -8.34
N ASP A 65 -6.41 -0.95 -8.93
CA ASP A 65 -7.21 -1.48 -10.03
C ASP A 65 -6.35 -1.79 -11.27
N ARG A 66 -5.32 -0.98 -11.52
CA ARG A 66 -4.38 -1.18 -12.65
C ARG A 66 -3.35 -2.29 -12.40
N LEU A 67 -2.84 -2.41 -11.18
CA LEU A 67 -1.81 -3.40 -10.83
C LEU A 67 -2.40 -4.78 -10.53
N GLY A 68 -3.61 -4.81 -9.95
CA GLY A 68 -4.18 -6.00 -9.34
C GLY A 68 -3.65 -6.25 -7.92
N HIS A 69 -4.42 -7.00 -7.13
CA HIS A 69 -4.15 -7.22 -5.69
C HIS A 69 -2.74 -7.75 -5.41
N ASP A 70 -2.35 -8.84 -6.08
CA ASP A 70 -1.11 -9.56 -5.81
C ASP A 70 0.13 -8.70 -6.08
N ALA A 71 0.11 -7.95 -7.20
CA ALA A 71 1.16 -7.02 -7.56
C ALA A 71 1.20 -5.79 -6.63
N TYR A 72 0.03 -5.25 -6.25
CA TYR A 72 -0.05 -4.12 -5.33
C TYR A 72 0.51 -4.49 -3.94
N VAL A 73 0.10 -5.64 -3.39
CA VAL A 73 0.58 -6.12 -2.08
C VAL A 73 2.06 -6.45 -2.14
N SER A 74 2.54 -7.06 -3.24
CA SER A 74 3.98 -7.32 -3.43
C SER A 74 4.79 -6.01 -3.48
N LEU A 75 4.27 -4.97 -4.13
CA LEU A 75 4.91 -3.65 -4.18
C LEU A 75 4.89 -2.96 -2.81
N ALA A 76 3.77 -3.04 -2.10
CA ALA A 76 3.62 -2.47 -0.76
C ALA A 76 4.48 -3.18 0.31
N ARG A 77 4.85 -4.44 0.08
CA ARG A 77 5.73 -5.26 0.94
C ARG A 77 7.21 -5.23 0.53
N GLY A 78 7.57 -4.53 -0.54
CA GLY A 78 8.96 -4.31 -0.93
C GLY A 78 9.75 -3.50 0.11
N PRO A 79 11.10 -3.44 0.01
CA PRO A 79 11.99 -2.81 1.00
C PRO A 79 11.76 -1.29 1.22
N THR A 80 10.80 -0.70 0.51
CA THR A 80 10.39 0.70 0.56
C THR A 80 8.95 0.85 1.06
N GLY A 81 8.45 -0.08 1.89
CA GLY A 81 7.13 -0.04 2.51
C GLY A 81 7.02 1.09 3.54
N GLY A 82 7.04 2.34 3.07
CA GLY A 82 7.03 3.52 3.93
C GLY A 82 7.36 4.85 3.25
N GLU A 83 7.16 5.03 1.95
CA GLU A 83 7.39 6.34 1.32
C GLU A 83 6.17 6.82 0.54
N ARG A 84 5.29 7.48 1.29
CA ARG A 84 4.39 8.52 0.78
C ARG A 84 5.26 9.66 0.26
N SER A 85 5.69 9.54 -1.00
CA SER A 85 6.26 10.64 -1.78
C SER A 85 5.27 11.04 -2.87
N SER A 86 4.22 11.73 -2.45
CA SER A 86 3.48 12.65 -3.30
C SER A 86 4.04 14.03 -3.02
N GLY A 87 4.92 14.49 -3.89
CA GLY A 87 5.61 15.77 -3.84
C GLY A 87 6.50 15.88 -5.05
N GLY A 88 5.89 15.84 -6.24
CA GLY A 88 6.57 16.11 -7.48
C GLY A 88 6.52 17.61 -7.72
N ASP A 89 7.61 18.31 -7.44
CA ASP A 89 7.85 19.66 -7.92
C ASP A 89 9.34 19.80 -8.27
N ASP A 90 9.59 20.44 -9.41
CA ASP A 90 10.86 21.04 -9.85
C ASP A 90 11.88 20.15 -10.59
N ALA A 91 11.62 20.03 -11.88
CA ALA A 91 12.63 19.89 -12.92
C ALA A 91 13.67 21.04 -12.84
N ASN A 92 14.94 20.70 -12.59
CA ASN A 92 16.08 21.51 -13.04
C ASN A 92 17.29 20.62 -13.34
N SER A 93 17.28 20.10 -14.57
CA SER A 93 18.39 20.10 -15.53
C SER A 93 19.85 20.05 -15.06
N ALA A 94 20.55 19.09 -15.69
CA ALA A 94 21.90 19.23 -16.25
C ALA A 94 23.05 19.37 -15.24
N ALA A 95 24.25 18.90 -15.47
CA ALA A 95 24.92 18.04 -16.44
C ALA A 95 26.38 18.04 -15.93
N ALA A 96 27.19 17.09 -16.39
CA ALA A 96 28.64 17.07 -16.22
C ALA A 96 29.12 16.72 -14.79
N SER A 97 30.14 15.91 -14.60
CA SER A 97 31.13 15.35 -15.53
C SER A 97 31.79 14.17 -14.86
N SER A 98 31.87 13.08 -15.62
CA SER A 98 32.99 12.16 -15.64
C SER A 98 34.34 12.84 -15.40
N GLY A 99 35.15 12.24 -14.53
CA GLY A 99 36.60 12.46 -14.44
C GLY A 99 37.10 12.32 -13.01
N ALA A 100 38.24 11.73 -12.71
CA ALA A 100 39.20 10.96 -13.48
C ALA A 100 40.21 10.38 -12.46
N HIS A 101 40.79 9.23 -12.79
CA HIS A 101 42.15 8.72 -12.48
C HIS A 101 43.08 9.34 -11.40
N ALA A 102 43.96 8.46 -10.89
CA ALA A 102 45.23 8.68 -10.15
C ALA A 102 45.10 9.00 -8.65
N GLY A 103 45.85 8.45 -7.69
CA GLY A 103 47.03 7.57 -7.56
C GLY A 103 47.32 7.51 -6.04
N GLY A 104 48.17 6.67 -5.43
CA GLY A 104 49.16 5.72 -5.91
C GLY A 104 49.86 5.00 -4.73
N SER A 105 50.73 4.08 -5.15
CA SER A 105 51.88 3.39 -4.54
C SER A 105 52.18 3.35 -3.04
N ALA A 106 52.64 2.14 -2.72
CA ALA A 106 53.47 1.66 -1.62
C ALA A 106 54.59 2.58 -1.10
N ALA A 107 54.82 2.45 0.21
CA ALA A 107 56.13 2.29 0.83
C ALA A 107 55.97 1.52 2.15
#